data_AF-A0A6I3L4Z0-F1
#
_entry.id   AF-A0A6I3L4Z0-F1
#
_cell.length_a   1.000
_cell.length_b   1.000
_cell.length_c   1.000
_cell.angle_alpha   90.00
_cell.angle_beta   90.00
_cell.angle_gamma   90.00
#
_symmetry.space_group_name_H-M   'P 1'
#
loop_
_entity.id
_entity.type
_entity.pdbx_description
1 polymer ?
#
loop_
_entity_poly.entity_id
_entity_poly.type
_entity_poly.pdbx_seq_one_letter_code
_entity_poly.pdbx_strand_id
1 'polypeptide(L)'
;MSAPARWPVHPPPGELESLSSWLERLGRLYEVPVTELLGPNLGVVKAVSDLDEDPPPEIFPALSQASGVEVGRLRAMTLPGQVPWLFDRFPLPARDGEEAFYTYVRQDSVLLAPGEAPHFEVTRRRAWRGPWIPATRLRRSCPLCTAAPVPRWSWTWDLPLTIGCTIHHTRLLSPEERLHAELSETAVVTEPIGEPVAALDNYTHQALTTGMVALPGRRVHAGVWFRLLRCLLDELTLSTAALRKHSAATLTHVWEAADLTYRAGLRIWQPYEWLPWQRQHDLLTAAALVVDLAARGRLHPRGTLGALLTAPGPEQVYPGDVPYQPRPSRPRPPGLADLRRPVEFAVLVAELEDAVRTDAETARQVLGFLIHNDPSPANFDRERELLIATGMPPHFVQTRTEIERLLALYGYESAEIDSALTDFTRERRGLHGPAAQLFSPDDLVQLCARLNR
;
A
#
# COMPACT_ATOMS: atom_id res chain seq x y z
N MET A 1 -41.12 8.02 -1.59
CA MET A 1 -40.28 8.34 -2.76
C MET A 1 -39.64 7.04 -3.20
N SER A 2 -39.97 6.52 -4.39
CA SER A 2 -39.28 5.34 -4.92
C SER A 2 -37.78 5.63 -5.00
N ALA A 3 -36.96 4.65 -4.62
CA ALA A 3 -35.51 4.74 -4.82
C ALA A 3 -35.24 5.14 -6.28
N PRO A 4 -34.36 6.10 -6.57
CA PRO A 4 -33.99 6.40 -7.94
C PRO A 4 -33.55 5.11 -8.61
N ALA A 5 -34.19 4.78 -9.74
CA ALA A 5 -33.82 3.63 -10.52
C ALA A 5 -32.34 3.76 -10.90
N ARG A 6 -31.58 2.67 -10.75
CA ARG A 6 -30.20 2.62 -11.23
C ARG A 6 -30.19 3.00 -12.71
N TRP A 7 -29.13 3.69 -13.13
CA TRP A 7 -28.90 4.00 -14.53
C TRP A 7 -28.91 2.71 -15.35
N PRO A 8 -29.78 2.61 -16.37
CA PRO A 8 -29.95 1.38 -17.14
C PRO A 8 -28.66 0.86 -17.79
N VAL A 9 -27.76 1.78 -18.17
CA VAL A 9 -26.48 1.45 -18.80
C VAL A 9 -25.40 2.33 -18.18
N HIS A 10 -24.39 1.71 -17.58
CA HIS A 10 -23.26 2.44 -16.99
C HIS A 10 -21.98 1.63 -17.22
N PRO A 11 -20.99 2.14 -17.98
CA PRO A 11 -19.74 1.44 -18.12
C PRO A 11 -19.02 1.40 -16.76
N PRO A 12 -18.33 0.31 -16.41
CA PRO A 12 -17.54 0.27 -15.19
C PRO A 12 -16.41 1.31 -15.27
N PRO A 13 -15.99 1.89 -14.13
CA PRO A 13 -14.79 2.72 -14.08
C PRO A 13 -13.57 1.95 -14.58
N GLY A 14 -12.77 2.57 -15.44
CA GLY A 14 -11.48 2.06 -15.87
C GLY A 14 -10.47 2.02 -14.72
N GLU A 15 -9.43 1.23 -14.89
CA GLU A 15 -8.29 1.21 -13.99
C GLU A 15 -7.58 2.56 -14.02
N LEU A 16 -7.33 3.14 -12.83
CA LEU A 16 -6.73 4.46 -12.63
C LEU A 16 -7.43 5.60 -13.40
N GLU A 17 -8.66 5.38 -13.88
CA GLU A 17 -9.46 6.39 -14.57
C GLU A 17 -9.82 7.52 -13.59
N SER A 18 -9.76 8.77 -14.04
CA SER A 18 -10.21 9.91 -13.23
C SER A 18 -11.73 9.94 -13.09
N LEU A 19 -12.23 10.54 -12.02
CA LEU A 19 -13.67 10.70 -11.81
C LEU A 19 -14.30 11.54 -12.93
N SER A 20 -13.62 12.61 -13.33
CA SER A 20 -14.00 13.44 -14.48
C SER A 20 -14.13 12.61 -15.77
N SER A 21 -13.12 11.81 -16.13
CA SER A 21 -13.11 10.97 -17.34
C SER A 21 -14.28 9.99 -17.38
N TRP A 22 -14.53 9.31 -16.26
CA TRP A 22 -15.61 8.34 -16.19
C TRP A 22 -16.99 9.01 -16.30
N LEU A 23 -17.17 10.17 -15.67
CA LEU A 23 -18.41 10.94 -15.76
C LEU A 23 -18.61 11.52 -17.17
N GLU A 24 -17.56 11.94 -17.86
CA GLU A 24 -17.64 12.35 -19.26
C GLU A 24 -18.08 11.19 -20.16
N ARG A 25 -17.56 9.99 -19.94
CA ARG A 25 -18.00 8.77 -20.65
C ARG A 25 -19.46 8.44 -20.40
N LEU A 26 -19.92 8.56 -19.16
CA LEU A 26 -21.33 8.42 -18.81
C LEU A 26 -22.19 9.50 -19.48
N GLY A 27 -21.76 10.76 -19.42
CA GLY A 27 -22.45 11.87 -20.06
C GLY A 27 -22.60 11.66 -21.57
N ARG A 28 -21.54 11.23 -22.25
CA ARG A 28 -21.58 10.90 -23.69
C ARG A 28 -22.57 9.78 -24.00
N LEU A 29 -22.65 8.74 -23.17
CA LEU A 29 -23.58 7.63 -23.36
C LEU A 29 -25.05 8.07 -23.24
N TYR A 30 -25.32 9.04 -22.38
CA TYR A 30 -26.65 9.60 -22.15
C TYR A 30 -26.93 10.88 -22.95
N GLU A 31 -25.97 11.32 -23.78
CA GLU A 31 -26.02 12.58 -24.54
C GLU A 31 -26.30 13.82 -23.67
N VAL A 32 -25.79 13.82 -22.42
CA VAL A 32 -25.92 14.93 -21.47
C VAL A 32 -24.55 15.40 -20.98
N PRO A 33 -24.38 16.71 -20.74
CA PRO A 33 -23.15 17.22 -20.14
C PRO A 33 -23.03 16.75 -18.67
N VAL A 34 -21.80 16.65 -18.18
CA VAL A 34 -21.51 16.22 -16.79
C VAL A 34 -22.23 17.10 -15.76
N THR A 35 -22.34 18.41 -16.02
CA THR A 35 -23.08 19.34 -15.14
C THR A 35 -24.56 18.97 -14.99
N GLU A 36 -25.21 18.50 -16.06
CA GLU A 36 -26.60 18.04 -16.03
C GLU A 36 -26.71 16.63 -15.41
N LEU A 37 -25.72 15.78 -15.60
CA LEU A 37 -25.63 14.49 -14.94
C LEU A 37 -25.52 14.65 -13.40
N LEU A 38 -24.76 15.63 -12.93
CA LEU A 38 -24.54 15.85 -11.50
C LEU A 38 -25.65 16.67 -10.84
N GLY A 39 -26.09 17.77 -11.45
CA GLY A 39 -27.06 18.69 -10.85
C GLY A 39 -28.49 18.14 -10.84
N PRO A 40 -29.25 18.29 -11.94
CA PRO A 40 -30.63 17.82 -12.04
C PRO A 40 -30.85 16.33 -11.75
N ASN A 41 -29.93 15.46 -12.19
CA ASN A 41 -30.14 14.00 -12.11
C ASN A 41 -29.70 13.38 -10.78
N LEU A 42 -28.64 13.91 -10.14
CA LEU A 42 -28.12 13.39 -8.87
C LEU A 42 -28.34 14.33 -7.67
N GLY A 43 -28.86 15.53 -7.91
CA GLY A 43 -29.10 16.52 -6.86
C GLY A 43 -27.83 17.15 -6.29
N VAL A 44 -26.71 17.09 -7.01
CA VAL A 44 -25.43 17.70 -6.59
C VAL A 44 -25.43 19.16 -7.02
N VAL A 45 -25.90 20.04 -6.12
CA VAL A 45 -26.19 21.45 -6.41
C VAL A 45 -24.94 22.35 -6.41
N LYS A 46 -23.84 21.89 -5.80
CA LYS A 46 -22.61 22.68 -5.70
C LYS A 46 -21.91 22.75 -7.05
N ALA A 47 -21.57 23.97 -7.49
CA ALA A 47 -20.72 24.16 -8.66
C ALA A 47 -19.38 23.44 -8.44
N VAL A 48 -19.07 22.48 -9.32
CA VAL A 48 -17.84 21.70 -9.23
C VAL A 48 -16.80 22.33 -10.14
N SER A 49 -15.78 22.95 -9.55
CA SER A 49 -14.64 23.48 -10.31
C SER A 49 -13.67 22.37 -10.70
N ASP A 50 -13.49 21.36 -9.83
CA ASP A 50 -12.63 20.23 -10.10
C ASP A 50 -13.06 18.94 -9.39
N LEU A 51 -13.49 17.95 -10.17
CA LEU A 51 -13.97 16.66 -9.66
C LEU A 51 -12.85 15.75 -9.15
N ASP A 52 -11.63 15.94 -9.63
CA ASP A 52 -10.53 15.03 -9.33
C ASP A 52 -9.73 15.52 -8.10
N GLU A 53 -9.66 16.83 -7.85
CA GLU A 53 -9.01 17.43 -6.67
C GLU A 53 -9.98 17.76 -5.54
N ASP A 54 -11.17 18.34 -5.81
CA ASP A 54 -12.13 18.77 -4.76
C ASP A 54 -13.57 18.29 -5.05
N PRO A 55 -13.80 16.97 -5.11
CA PRO A 55 -15.13 16.42 -5.33
C PRO A 55 -16.06 16.77 -4.15
N PRO A 56 -17.29 17.26 -4.41
CA PRO A 56 -18.30 17.42 -3.37
C PRO A 56 -18.58 16.09 -2.66
N PRO A 57 -18.52 15.99 -1.32
CA PRO A 57 -18.68 14.71 -0.61
C PRO A 57 -19.95 13.94 -0.94
N GLU A 58 -21.04 14.66 -1.23
CA GLU A 58 -22.35 14.13 -1.59
C GLU A 58 -22.38 13.39 -2.94
N ILE A 59 -21.38 13.63 -3.82
CA ILE A 59 -21.34 13.02 -5.15
C ILE A 59 -21.15 11.49 -5.07
N PHE A 60 -20.36 11.01 -4.11
CA PHE A 60 -20.00 9.60 -4.01
C PHE A 60 -21.18 8.69 -3.66
N PRO A 61 -21.97 8.95 -2.59
CA PRO A 61 -23.15 8.13 -2.32
C PRO A 61 -24.19 8.22 -3.45
N ALA A 62 -24.38 9.40 -4.06
CA ALA A 62 -25.30 9.58 -5.17
C ALA A 62 -24.90 8.75 -6.40
N LEU A 63 -23.63 8.83 -6.82
CA LEU A 63 -23.08 8.03 -7.91
C LEU A 63 -23.12 6.53 -7.58
N SER A 64 -22.83 6.15 -6.34
CA SER A 64 -22.89 4.75 -5.92
C SER A 64 -24.30 4.19 -6.01
N GLN A 65 -25.30 4.98 -5.61
CA GLN A 65 -26.70 4.60 -5.72
C GLN A 65 -27.15 4.48 -7.18
N ALA A 66 -26.76 5.42 -8.03
CA ALA A 66 -27.18 5.47 -9.44
C ALA A 66 -26.47 4.41 -10.31
N SER A 67 -25.19 4.15 -10.07
CA SER A 67 -24.37 3.25 -10.90
C SER A 67 -24.11 1.88 -10.28
N GLY A 68 -24.37 1.70 -8.98
CA GLY A 68 -23.97 0.49 -8.26
C GLY A 68 -22.46 0.33 -8.01
N VAL A 69 -21.64 1.29 -8.45
CA VAL A 69 -20.19 1.30 -8.16
C VAL A 69 -19.98 1.62 -6.69
N GLU A 70 -19.11 0.89 -6.01
CA GLU A 70 -18.83 1.15 -4.60
C GLU A 70 -18.19 2.51 -4.37
N VAL A 71 -18.60 3.20 -3.29
CA VAL A 71 -18.06 4.50 -2.87
C VAL A 71 -16.53 4.48 -2.78
N GLY A 72 -15.93 3.41 -2.28
CA GLY A 72 -14.47 3.28 -2.19
C GLY A 72 -13.78 3.36 -3.55
N ARG A 73 -14.35 2.69 -4.57
CA ARG A 73 -13.84 2.73 -5.94
C ARG A 73 -14.00 4.11 -6.57
N LEU A 74 -15.13 4.77 -6.34
CA LEU A 74 -15.36 6.15 -6.82
C LEU A 74 -14.39 7.15 -6.17
N ARG A 75 -14.10 6.99 -4.87
CA ARG A 75 -13.09 7.82 -4.18
C ARG A 75 -11.70 7.57 -4.72
N ALA A 76 -11.32 6.33 -5.02
CA ALA A 76 -10.02 5.98 -5.58
C ALA A 76 -9.75 6.55 -6.99
N MET A 77 -10.74 7.19 -7.62
CA MET A 77 -10.61 7.90 -8.90
C MET A 77 -10.26 9.39 -8.72
N THR A 78 -10.09 9.86 -7.48
CA THR A 78 -9.76 11.25 -7.14
C THR A 78 -8.47 11.32 -6.33
N LEU A 79 -7.83 12.50 -6.28
CA LEU A 79 -6.62 12.72 -5.48
C LEU A 79 -6.86 12.55 -3.98
N PRO A 80 -7.95 13.08 -3.37
CA PRO A 80 -8.23 12.83 -1.96
C PRO A 80 -8.38 11.34 -1.63
N GLY A 81 -8.84 10.52 -2.59
CA GLY A 81 -8.96 9.07 -2.39
C GLY A 81 -7.64 8.30 -2.31
N GLN A 82 -6.52 8.94 -2.64
CA GLN A 82 -5.19 8.32 -2.57
C GLN A 82 -4.54 8.46 -1.18
N VAL A 83 -5.23 9.10 -0.23
CA VAL A 83 -4.82 9.16 1.19
C VAL A 83 -5.12 7.82 1.88
N PRO A 84 -4.23 7.26 2.72
CA PRO A 84 -2.95 7.82 3.19
C PRO A 84 -1.71 7.28 2.45
N TRP A 85 -1.88 6.64 1.29
CA TRP A 85 -0.80 5.87 0.66
C TRP A 85 0.06 6.70 -0.28
N LEU A 86 -0.55 7.47 -1.18
CA LEU A 86 0.17 8.40 -2.04
C LEU A 86 0.42 9.73 -1.33
N PHE A 87 -0.56 10.21 -0.56
CA PHE A 87 -0.47 11.45 0.23
C PHE A 87 -0.78 11.14 1.69
N ASP A 88 -0.03 11.69 2.63
CA ASP A 88 -0.40 11.57 4.05
C ASP A 88 -1.62 12.42 4.39
N ARG A 89 -1.78 13.53 3.67
CA ARG A 89 -2.88 14.46 3.79
C ARG A 89 -3.11 15.19 2.48
N PHE A 90 -4.38 15.35 2.10
CA PHE A 90 -4.76 16.12 0.92
C PHE A 90 -6.11 16.85 1.17
N PRO A 91 -6.23 18.14 0.82
CA PRO A 91 -5.14 19.05 0.48
C PRO A 91 -4.22 19.30 1.68
N LEU A 92 -2.93 19.54 1.43
CA LEU A 92 -1.98 19.90 2.48
C LEU A 92 -2.08 21.41 2.78
N PRO A 93 -2.37 21.82 4.03
CA PRO A 93 -2.35 23.24 4.39
C PRO A 93 -0.95 23.81 4.25
N ALA A 94 -0.82 25.01 3.66
CA ALA A 94 0.48 25.64 3.39
C ALA A 94 1.35 25.84 4.65
N ARG A 95 0.72 26.00 5.83
CA ARG A 95 1.42 26.11 7.12
C ARG A 95 2.08 24.81 7.59
N ASP A 96 1.59 23.67 7.13
CA ASP A 96 2.07 22.33 7.49
C ASP A 96 3.09 21.82 6.45
N GLY A 97 3.38 22.61 5.40
CA GLY A 97 4.15 22.20 4.23
C GLY A 97 5.59 21.78 4.51
N GLU A 98 6.28 22.49 5.40
CA GLU A 98 7.67 22.19 5.75
C GLU A 98 7.79 20.90 6.57
N GLU A 99 7.03 20.78 7.66
CA GLU A 99 7.01 19.57 8.48
C GLU A 99 6.60 18.35 7.66
N ALA A 100 5.53 18.45 6.86
CA ALA A 100 5.08 17.37 5.99
C ALA A 100 6.13 17.02 4.92
N PHE A 101 6.89 17.99 4.40
CA PHE A 101 7.98 17.72 3.47
C PHE A 101 9.05 16.86 4.12
N TYR A 102 9.48 17.24 5.33
CA TYR A 102 10.50 16.48 6.03
C TYR A 102 10.02 15.08 6.41
N THR A 103 8.80 14.94 6.91
CA THR A 103 8.22 13.64 7.26
C THR A 103 8.05 12.73 6.04
N TYR A 104 7.59 13.26 4.91
CA TYR A 104 7.33 12.43 3.72
C TYR A 104 8.60 12.16 2.88
N VAL A 105 9.48 13.15 2.72
CA VAL A 105 10.59 13.10 1.76
C VAL A 105 11.94 12.81 2.42
N ARG A 106 12.15 13.26 3.68
CA ARG A 106 13.48 13.30 4.33
C ARG A 106 13.56 12.53 5.65
N GLN A 107 12.46 11.97 6.15
CA GLN A 107 12.46 11.13 7.34
C GLN A 107 13.30 9.87 7.10
N ASP A 108 13.22 9.37 5.87
CA ASP A 108 14.01 8.26 5.37
C ASP A 108 15.12 8.72 4.42
N SER A 109 15.99 7.77 4.06
CA SER A 109 17.08 7.94 3.09
C SER A 109 17.15 6.73 2.16
N VAL A 110 17.69 6.89 0.95
CA VAL A 110 17.82 5.79 -0.03
C VAL A 110 19.27 5.55 -0.42
N LEU A 111 19.87 6.45 -1.19
CA LEU A 111 21.26 6.40 -1.62
C LEU A 111 22.20 6.86 -0.50
N LEU A 112 21.82 7.94 0.19
CA LEU A 112 22.65 8.59 1.19
C LEU A 112 22.61 7.86 2.53
N ALA A 113 23.65 8.02 3.35
CA ALA A 113 23.57 7.54 4.73
C ALA A 113 22.55 8.39 5.53
N PRO A 114 21.89 7.82 6.56
CA PRO A 114 20.94 8.56 7.39
C PRO A 114 21.55 9.84 7.96
N GLY A 115 20.84 10.97 7.84
CA GLY A 115 21.27 12.28 8.32
C GLY A 115 22.35 12.98 7.48
N GLU A 116 22.73 12.44 6.31
CA GLU A 116 23.70 13.08 5.42
C GLU A 116 23.09 14.18 4.53
N ALA A 117 21.82 14.04 4.20
CA ALA A 117 21.07 15.02 3.42
C ALA A 117 21.04 16.39 4.13
N PRO A 118 21.42 17.49 3.46
CA PRO A 118 21.32 18.82 4.03
C PRO A 118 19.85 19.24 4.22
N HIS A 119 19.63 20.11 5.19
CA HIS A 119 18.33 20.72 5.46
C HIS A 119 18.13 21.97 4.58
N PHE A 120 16.97 22.08 3.93
CA PHE A 120 16.53 23.23 3.15
C PHE A 120 15.19 23.78 3.66
N GLU A 121 15.06 25.10 3.72
CA GLU A 121 13.79 25.73 4.07
C GLU A 121 12.78 25.66 2.91
N VAL A 122 11.60 25.10 3.19
CA VAL A 122 10.46 25.13 2.26
C VAL A 122 9.62 26.38 2.56
N THR A 123 10.13 27.53 2.13
CA THR A 123 9.53 28.84 2.48
C THR A 123 8.11 29.03 1.92
N ARG A 124 7.32 29.98 2.47
CA ARG A 124 5.98 30.34 1.94
C ARG A 124 5.97 30.87 0.51
N ARG A 125 7.04 31.54 0.06
CA ARG A 125 7.21 31.93 -1.36
C ARG A 125 7.40 30.72 -2.25
N ARG A 126 7.78 29.59 -1.63
CA ARG A 126 7.91 28.27 -2.23
C ARG A 126 6.96 27.23 -1.63
N ALA A 127 5.72 27.63 -1.37
CA ALA A 127 4.75 26.78 -0.68
C ALA A 127 4.56 25.44 -1.39
N TRP A 128 5.01 24.38 -0.75
CA TRP A 128 4.88 23.02 -1.25
C TRP A 128 3.46 22.51 -0.99
N ARG A 129 2.77 22.05 -2.04
CA ARG A 129 1.36 21.59 -1.99
C ARG A 129 1.20 20.16 -1.45
N GLY A 130 2.31 19.49 -1.18
CA GLY A 130 2.35 18.07 -0.83
C GLY A 130 3.11 17.26 -1.88
N PRO A 131 3.37 15.97 -1.57
CA PRO A 131 4.18 15.11 -2.43
C PRO A 131 3.44 14.85 -3.72
N TRP A 132 4.16 14.81 -4.84
CA TRP A 132 3.64 14.51 -6.18
C TRP A 132 2.62 15.51 -6.73
N ILE A 133 2.27 16.58 -6.02
CA ILE A 133 1.34 17.60 -6.52
C ILE A 133 2.13 18.69 -7.26
N PRO A 134 2.14 18.70 -8.60
CA PRO A 134 2.98 19.64 -9.33
C PRO A 134 2.48 21.07 -9.15
N ALA A 135 3.40 22.03 -9.28
CA ALA A 135 3.07 23.46 -9.26
C ALA A 135 2.09 23.85 -10.39
N THR A 136 2.12 23.11 -11.50
CA THR A 136 1.23 23.28 -12.65
C THR A 136 0.80 21.89 -13.12
N ARG A 137 -0.49 21.71 -13.44
CA ARG A 137 -0.96 20.42 -13.95
C ARG A 137 -0.25 20.04 -15.24
N LEU A 138 0.21 18.80 -15.31
CA LEU A 138 0.97 18.31 -16.45
C LEU A 138 0.06 18.07 -17.67
N ARG A 139 -1.21 17.70 -17.46
CA ARG A 139 -2.23 17.43 -18.50
C ARG A 139 -1.72 16.52 -19.61
N ARG A 140 -0.86 15.57 -19.26
CA ARG A 140 -0.29 14.63 -20.23
C ARG A 140 -1.35 13.61 -20.63
N SER A 141 -1.14 12.96 -21.76
CA SER A 141 -2.08 11.98 -22.28
C SER A 141 -1.38 10.83 -22.98
N CYS A 142 -1.96 9.63 -22.85
CA CYS A 142 -1.53 8.50 -23.65
C CYS A 142 -2.24 8.55 -25.00
N PRO A 143 -1.51 8.60 -26.14
CA PRO A 143 -2.12 8.72 -27.46
C PRO A 143 -3.03 7.54 -27.81
N LEU A 144 -2.72 6.34 -27.31
CA LEU A 144 -3.53 5.14 -27.53
C LEU A 144 -4.81 5.13 -26.68
N CYS A 145 -4.74 5.56 -25.41
CA CYS A 145 -5.94 5.68 -24.57
C CYS A 145 -6.91 6.74 -25.09
N THR A 146 -6.39 7.87 -25.57
CA THR A 146 -7.23 8.99 -26.02
C THR A 146 -7.77 8.79 -27.44
N ALA A 147 -7.09 8.01 -28.28
CA ALA A 147 -7.58 7.66 -29.62
C ALA A 147 -8.56 6.47 -29.63
N ALA A 148 -8.75 5.79 -28.51
CA ALA A 148 -9.71 4.68 -28.41
C ALA A 148 -11.14 5.16 -28.70
N PRO A 149 -12.04 4.27 -29.19
CA PRO A 149 -13.44 4.64 -29.48
C PRO A 149 -14.17 5.23 -28.27
N VAL A 150 -13.77 4.82 -27.06
CA VAL A 150 -14.22 5.40 -25.79
C VAL A 150 -12.99 5.94 -25.06
N PRO A 151 -12.59 7.20 -25.31
CA PRO A 151 -11.41 7.80 -24.71
C PRO A 151 -11.45 7.77 -23.19
N ARG A 152 -10.29 7.61 -22.56
CA ARG A 152 -10.12 7.62 -21.10
C ARG A 152 -8.93 8.46 -20.71
N TRP A 153 -9.05 9.12 -19.57
CA TRP A 153 -7.96 9.83 -18.90
C TRP A 153 -7.69 9.23 -17.53
N SER A 154 -6.41 9.07 -17.23
CA SER A 154 -5.97 8.68 -15.90
C SER A 154 -5.61 9.90 -15.08
N TRP A 155 -6.04 9.95 -13.82
CA TRP A 155 -5.63 10.99 -12.88
C TRP A 155 -4.11 10.99 -12.63
N THR A 156 -3.43 9.88 -12.89
CA THR A 156 -1.97 9.76 -12.75
C THR A 156 -1.20 10.58 -13.79
N TRP A 157 -1.80 10.89 -14.94
CA TRP A 157 -1.11 11.63 -16.01
C TRP A 157 -0.89 13.10 -15.66
N ASP A 158 -1.67 13.63 -14.72
CA ASP A 158 -1.46 14.96 -14.16
C ASP A 158 -0.36 15.01 -13.09
N LEU A 159 0.13 13.85 -12.62
CA LEU A 159 1.13 13.76 -11.56
C LEU A 159 2.48 13.26 -12.10
N PRO A 160 3.62 13.78 -11.61
CA PRO A 160 4.95 13.38 -12.04
C PRO A 160 5.39 12.02 -11.41
N LEU A 161 4.55 10.99 -11.54
CA LEU A 161 4.73 9.64 -10.98
C LEU A 161 5.32 8.64 -11.99
N THR A 162 4.95 8.78 -13.26
CA THR A 162 5.39 7.91 -14.35
C THR A 162 5.79 8.74 -15.57
N ILE A 163 6.63 8.18 -16.43
CA ILE A 163 6.95 8.76 -17.74
C ILE A 163 5.98 8.25 -18.79
N GLY A 164 5.64 6.96 -18.74
CA GLY A 164 4.75 6.29 -19.66
C GLY A 164 3.33 6.09 -19.15
N CYS A 165 2.50 5.63 -20.07
CA CYS A 165 1.21 5.02 -19.78
C CYS A 165 1.44 3.63 -19.18
N THR A 166 0.87 3.39 -18.01
CA THR A 166 1.00 2.10 -17.31
C THR A 166 0.20 0.96 -17.95
N ILE A 167 -0.70 1.27 -18.88
CA ILE A 167 -1.51 0.28 -19.63
C ILE A 167 -0.86 -0.06 -20.98
N HIS A 168 -0.46 0.96 -21.74
CA HIS A 168 0.06 0.78 -23.10
C HIS A 168 1.59 0.80 -23.19
N HIS A 169 2.29 1.12 -22.10
CA HIS A 169 3.75 1.21 -22.03
C HIS A 169 4.38 2.15 -23.09
N THR A 170 3.63 3.18 -23.49
CA THR A 170 4.09 4.24 -24.40
C THR A 170 4.31 5.54 -23.63
N ARG A 171 5.20 6.39 -24.13
CA ARG A 171 5.40 7.74 -23.58
C ARG A 171 4.10 8.54 -23.55
N LEU A 172 3.91 9.28 -22.46
CA LEU A 172 2.83 10.25 -22.34
C LEU A 172 3.22 11.54 -23.09
N LEU A 173 2.26 12.10 -23.82
CA LEU A 173 2.42 13.34 -24.55
C LEU A 173 1.92 14.53 -23.74
N SER A 174 2.67 15.61 -23.76
CA SER A 174 2.23 16.91 -23.25
C SER A 174 1.06 17.48 -24.08
N PRO A 175 0.33 18.47 -23.53
CA PRO A 175 -0.71 19.19 -24.28
C PRO A 175 -0.19 19.81 -25.58
N GLU A 176 1.04 20.34 -25.56
CA GLU A 176 1.66 21.02 -26.70
C GLU A 176 1.99 20.02 -27.82
N GLU A 177 2.59 18.87 -27.50
CA GLU A 177 2.86 17.80 -28.45
C GLU A 177 1.57 17.25 -29.07
N ARG A 178 0.51 17.07 -28.26
CA ARG A 178 -0.79 16.62 -28.75
C ARG A 178 -1.41 17.63 -29.70
N LEU A 179 -1.42 18.92 -29.32
CA LEU A 179 -1.93 19.99 -30.17
C LEU A 179 -1.14 20.08 -31.49
N HIS A 180 0.18 19.94 -31.43
CA HIS A 180 1.02 19.96 -32.62
C HIS A 180 0.70 18.79 -33.58
N ALA A 181 0.50 17.59 -33.04
CA ALA A 181 0.11 16.44 -33.85
C ALA A 181 -1.29 16.59 -34.48
N GLU A 182 -2.26 17.12 -33.71
CA GLU A 182 -3.62 17.40 -34.19
C GLU A 182 -3.61 18.44 -35.33
N LEU A 183 -2.86 19.53 -35.18
CA LEU A 183 -2.77 20.60 -36.19
C LEU A 183 -2.00 20.19 -37.45
N SER A 184 -1.03 19.27 -37.31
CA SER A 184 -0.17 18.86 -38.43
C SER A 184 -0.76 17.66 -39.20
N GLU A 185 -1.97 17.19 -38.86
CA GLU A 185 -2.60 15.97 -39.39
C GLU A 185 -1.66 14.75 -39.42
N THR A 186 -0.63 14.76 -38.56
CA THR A 186 0.41 13.76 -38.56
C THR A 186 0.01 12.67 -37.58
N ALA A 187 0.12 11.41 -38.00
CA ALA A 187 -0.11 10.29 -37.09
C ALA A 187 0.83 10.43 -35.88
N VAL A 188 0.24 10.41 -34.68
CA VAL A 188 0.99 10.47 -33.44
C VAL A 188 1.90 9.25 -33.36
N VAL A 189 3.22 9.46 -33.46
CA VAL A 189 4.19 8.38 -33.32
C VAL A 189 4.22 7.95 -31.86
N THR A 190 3.85 6.70 -31.62
CA THR A 190 3.92 6.11 -30.28
C THR A 190 5.35 5.66 -29.99
N GLU A 191 5.99 6.31 -29.04
CA GLU A 191 7.31 5.92 -28.55
C GLU A 191 7.14 4.95 -27.37
N PRO A 192 7.65 3.70 -27.46
CA PRO A 192 7.63 2.77 -26.34
C PRO A 192 8.57 3.24 -25.24
N ILE A 193 8.22 2.95 -23.98
CA ILE A 193 9.13 3.18 -22.85
C ILE A 193 10.12 2.03 -22.76
N GLY A 194 11.41 2.36 -22.81
CA GLY A 194 12.50 1.40 -22.64
C GLY A 194 12.82 1.12 -21.17
N GLU A 195 13.57 0.04 -20.93
CA GLU A 195 14.21 -0.21 -19.63
C GLU A 195 15.33 0.82 -19.37
N PRO A 196 15.57 1.23 -18.11
CA PRO A 196 14.94 0.75 -16.87
C PRO A 196 13.63 1.47 -16.49
N VAL A 197 13.19 2.45 -17.28
CA VAL A 197 12.02 3.29 -16.97
C VAL A 197 10.73 2.48 -16.97
N ALA A 198 10.59 1.52 -17.89
CA ALA A 198 9.42 0.65 -17.97
C ALA A 198 9.22 -0.14 -16.66
N ALA A 199 10.28 -0.68 -16.06
CA ALA A 199 10.21 -1.35 -14.77
C ALA A 199 9.78 -0.40 -13.64
N LEU A 200 10.30 0.84 -13.60
CA LEU A 200 9.90 1.84 -12.61
C LEU A 200 8.42 2.19 -12.72
N ASP A 201 7.94 2.45 -13.94
CA ASP A 201 6.53 2.73 -14.21
C ASP A 201 5.64 1.55 -13.81
N ASN A 202 6.09 0.32 -14.03
CA ASN A 202 5.38 -0.90 -13.59
C ASN A 202 5.32 -1.04 -12.07
N TYR A 203 6.40 -0.72 -11.33
CA TYR A 203 6.35 -0.70 -9.86
C TYR A 203 5.36 0.33 -9.33
N THR A 204 5.37 1.54 -9.91
CA THR A 204 4.39 2.58 -9.59
C THR A 204 2.97 2.14 -9.94
N HIS A 205 2.78 1.46 -11.07
CA HIS A 205 1.48 0.89 -11.43
C HIS A 205 0.98 -0.13 -10.40
N GLN A 206 1.82 -1.09 -9.99
CA GLN A 206 1.47 -2.08 -8.97
C GLN A 206 1.09 -1.41 -7.64
N ALA A 207 1.83 -0.37 -7.23
CA ALA A 207 1.52 0.39 -6.02
C ALA A 207 0.12 1.00 -6.07
N LEU A 208 -0.26 1.58 -7.22
CA LEU A 208 -1.53 2.26 -7.42
C LEU A 208 -2.72 1.31 -7.55
N THR A 209 -2.53 0.14 -8.17
CA THR A 209 -3.63 -0.80 -8.47
C THR A 209 -3.81 -1.88 -7.41
N THR A 210 -2.73 -2.31 -6.76
CA THR A 210 -2.76 -3.44 -5.81
C THR A 210 -2.42 -3.04 -4.37
N GLY A 211 -1.94 -1.81 -4.14
CA GLY A 211 -1.45 -1.37 -2.83
C GLY A 211 -0.09 -1.96 -2.43
N MET A 212 0.53 -2.76 -3.30
CA MET A 212 1.80 -3.46 -3.03
C MET A 212 2.71 -3.40 -4.26
N VAL A 213 4.02 -3.46 -4.06
CA VAL A 213 5.03 -3.51 -5.12
C VAL A 213 5.90 -4.75 -4.93
N ALA A 214 6.09 -5.53 -5.99
CA ALA A 214 7.00 -6.66 -6.00
C ALA A 214 8.41 -6.20 -6.38
N LEU A 215 9.26 -5.97 -5.38
CA LEU A 215 10.68 -5.68 -5.57
C LEU A 215 11.50 -6.99 -5.58
N PRO A 216 12.77 -6.97 -6.01
CA PRO A 216 13.63 -8.16 -5.97
C PRO A 216 13.63 -8.84 -4.58
N GLY A 217 13.09 -10.05 -4.52
CA GLY A 217 13.06 -10.88 -3.31
C GLY A 217 12.14 -10.40 -2.18
N ARG A 218 11.27 -9.39 -2.39
CA ARG A 218 10.33 -8.91 -1.36
C ARG A 218 9.11 -8.19 -1.93
N ARG A 219 8.07 -8.04 -1.11
CA ARG A 219 6.93 -7.15 -1.39
C ARG A 219 6.95 -5.97 -0.43
N VAL A 220 6.71 -4.77 -0.94
CA VAL A 220 6.62 -3.55 -0.14
C VAL A 220 5.27 -2.89 -0.31
N HIS A 221 4.78 -2.23 0.74
CA HIS A 221 3.52 -1.50 0.70
C HIS A 221 3.63 -0.23 -0.18
N ALA A 222 2.55 0.15 -0.86
CA ALA A 222 2.52 1.31 -1.76
C ALA A 222 3.02 2.60 -1.09
N GLY A 223 2.61 2.86 0.15
CA GLY A 223 3.07 4.03 0.91
C GLY A 223 4.58 4.05 1.19
N VAL A 224 5.22 2.89 1.28
CA VAL A 224 6.68 2.78 1.42
C VAL A 224 7.35 3.01 0.06
N TRP A 225 6.79 2.45 -1.02
CA TRP A 225 7.29 2.67 -2.38
C TRP A 225 7.29 4.16 -2.77
N PHE A 226 6.19 4.88 -2.53
CA PHE A 226 6.12 6.30 -2.88
C PHE A 226 7.08 7.15 -2.05
N ARG A 227 7.26 6.88 -0.76
CA ARG A 227 8.26 7.56 0.07
C ARG A 227 9.68 7.27 -0.40
N LEU A 228 9.99 6.01 -0.69
CA LEU A 228 11.27 5.60 -1.25
C LEU A 228 11.57 6.36 -2.54
N LEU A 229 10.65 6.30 -3.52
CA LEU A 229 10.86 6.95 -4.81
C LEU A 229 10.98 8.47 -4.65
N ARG A 230 10.14 9.09 -3.81
CA ARG A 230 10.20 10.53 -3.59
C ARG A 230 11.51 10.95 -2.91
N CYS A 231 11.95 10.21 -1.90
CA CYS A 231 13.22 10.42 -1.22
C CYS A 231 14.39 10.30 -2.20
N LEU A 232 14.42 9.23 -2.99
CA LEU A 232 15.43 9.02 -4.04
C LEU A 232 15.49 10.20 -5.02
N LEU A 233 14.34 10.66 -5.52
CA LEU A 233 14.28 11.80 -6.44
C LEU A 233 14.85 13.08 -5.79
N ASP A 234 14.57 13.33 -4.52
CA ASP A 234 15.14 14.47 -3.82
C ASP A 234 16.66 14.32 -3.61
N GLU A 235 17.15 13.14 -3.22
CA GLU A 235 18.58 12.89 -3.05
C GLU A 235 19.38 13.10 -4.36
N LEU A 236 18.81 12.71 -5.50
CA LEU A 236 19.40 12.92 -6.83
C LEU A 236 19.56 14.42 -7.19
N THR A 237 18.80 15.31 -6.56
CA THR A 237 18.90 16.76 -6.76
C THR A 237 19.95 17.44 -5.88
N LEU A 238 20.61 16.70 -4.98
CA LEU A 238 21.57 17.27 -4.03
C LEU A 238 22.91 17.60 -4.70
N SER A 239 23.57 18.65 -4.21
CA SER A 239 24.93 19.00 -4.64
C SER A 239 25.94 18.10 -3.93
N THR A 240 26.87 17.50 -4.69
CA THR A 240 27.98 16.70 -4.14
C THR A 240 28.85 17.46 -3.16
N ALA A 241 28.93 18.79 -3.25
CA ALA A 241 29.75 19.63 -2.37
C ALA A 241 29.32 19.58 -0.88
N ALA A 242 28.06 19.26 -0.60
CA ALA A 242 27.53 19.16 0.76
C ALA A 242 27.53 17.72 1.30
N LEU A 243 27.99 16.74 0.52
CA LEU A 243 27.89 15.31 0.83
C LEU A 243 29.26 14.72 1.18
N ARG A 244 29.23 13.54 1.81
CA ARG A 244 30.43 12.74 2.05
C ARG A 244 30.96 12.23 0.72
N LYS A 245 32.29 12.02 0.65
CA LYS A 245 32.99 11.59 -0.57
C LYS A 245 32.36 10.37 -1.26
N HIS A 246 31.94 9.37 -0.49
CA HIS A 246 31.33 8.17 -1.04
C HIS A 246 29.98 8.47 -1.70
N SER A 247 29.09 9.17 -1.01
CA SER A 247 27.76 9.50 -1.52
C SER A 247 27.83 10.46 -2.71
N ALA A 248 28.77 11.41 -2.67
CA ALA A 248 29.11 12.24 -3.83
C ALA A 248 29.53 11.39 -5.03
N ALA A 249 30.44 10.43 -4.86
CA ALA A 249 30.87 9.52 -5.92
C ALA A 249 29.71 8.67 -6.46
N THR A 250 28.83 8.17 -5.58
CA THR A 250 27.63 7.42 -5.99
C THR A 250 26.70 8.27 -6.84
N LEU A 251 26.40 9.51 -6.44
CA LEU A 251 25.56 10.40 -7.25
C LEU A 251 26.19 10.72 -8.60
N THR A 252 27.50 11.03 -8.64
CA THR A 252 28.23 11.25 -9.89
C THR A 252 28.13 10.03 -10.80
N HIS A 253 28.37 8.83 -10.28
CA HIS A 253 28.28 7.59 -11.04
C HIS A 253 26.89 7.36 -11.63
N VAL A 254 25.81 7.63 -10.87
CA VAL A 254 24.44 7.49 -11.36
C VAL A 254 24.16 8.46 -12.51
N TRP A 255 24.54 9.72 -12.39
CA TRP A 255 24.32 10.73 -13.43
C TRP A 255 25.13 10.45 -14.70
N GLU A 256 26.39 9.99 -14.55
CA GLU A 256 27.21 9.53 -15.67
C GLU A 256 26.62 8.31 -16.36
N ALA A 257 26.16 7.32 -15.59
CA ALA A 257 25.56 6.11 -16.13
C ALA A 257 24.20 6.35 -16.81
N ALA A 258 23.46 7.38 -16.38
CA ALA A 258 22.22 7.80 -17.02
C ALA A 258 22.44 8.55 -18.34
N ASP A 259 23.67 8.99 -18.62
CA ASP A 259 24.00 9.89 -19.73
C ASP A 259 23.12 11.16 -19.75
N LEU A 260 22.86 11.71 -18.56
CA LEU A 260 22.05 12.91 -18.35
C LEU A 260 22.87 14.02 -17.70
N THR A 261 22.39 15.25 -17.87
CA THR A 261 23.01 16.40 -17.21
C THR A 261 22.92 16.24 -15.69
N TYR A 262 24.07 16.36 -15.00
CA TYR A 262 24.15 16.25 -13.54
C TYR A 262 23.07 17.10 -12.84
N ARG A 263 22.37 16.49 -11.86
CA ARG A 263 21.22 17.08 -11.13
C ARG A 263 20.11 17.60 -12.05
N ALA A 264 19.92 17.02 -13.23
CA ALA A 264 19.01 17.52 -14.28
C ALA A 264 19.23 19.01 -14.59
N GLY A 265 20.48 19.49 -14.47
CA GLY A 265 20.84 20.89 -14.70
C GLY A 265 20.42 21.87 -13.58
N LEU A 266 20.08 21.39 -12.38
CA LEU A 266 19.70 22.23 -11.26
C LEU A 266 20.89 23.00 -10.68
N ARG A 267 20.77 24.34 -10.68
CA ARG A 267 21.70 25.24 -9.98
C ARG A 267 21.32 25.45 -8.51
N ILE A 268 20.02 25.62 -8.26
CA ILE A 268 19.45 25.88 -6.93
C ILE A 268 18.49 24.74 -6.62
N TRP A 269 18.54 24.22 -5.40
CA TRP A 269 17.62 23.18 -4.95
C TRP A 269 16.18 23.69 -4.91
N GLN A 270 15.25 22.84 -5.34
CA GLN A 270 13.81 23.07 -5.31
C GLN A 270 13.11 21.72 -5.11
N PRO A 271 11.92 21.67 -4.51
CA PRO A 271 11.12 20.46 -4.46
C PRO A 271 10.89 19.91 -5.87
N TYR A 272 10.90 18.58 -6.03
CA TYR A 272 10.68 17.89 -7.30
C TYR A 272 9.40 18.35 -8.01
N GLU A 273 8.33 18.57 -7.24
CA GLU A 273 7.01 19.01 -7.72
C GLU A 273 7.02 20.38 -8.38
N TRP A 274 8.06 21.18 -8.11
CA TRP A 274 8.23 22.54 -8.66
C TRP A 274 9.05 22.57 -9.92
N LEU A 275 9.69 21.45 -10.27
CA LEU A 275 10.55 21.38 -11.43
C LEU A 275 9.70 21.32 -12.70
N PRO A 276 10.14 21.96 -13.80
CA PRO A 276 9.53 21.74 -15.11
C PRO A 276 9.54 20.25 -15.49
N TRP A 277 8.56 19.84 -16.29
CA TRP A 277 8.37 18.43 -16.66
C TRP A 277 9.65 17.77 -17.17
N GLN A 278 10.43 18.42 -18.05
CA GLN A 278 11.67 17.83 -18.57
C GLN A 278 12.65 17.42 -17.46
N ARG A 279 12.78 18.24 -16.40
CA ARG A 279 13.65 17.89 -15.27
C ARG A 279 13.07 16.77 -14.40
N GLN A 280 11.74 16.74 -14.27
CA GLN A 280 11.06 15.66 -13.56
C GLN A 280 11.27 14.33 -14.29
N HIS A 281 11.15 14.34 -15.62
CA HIS A 281 11.44 13.22 -16.51
C HIS A 281 12.88 12.72 -16.36
N ASP A 282 13.87 13.62 -16.43
CA ASP A 282 15.28 13.25 -16.28
C ASP A 282 15.57 12.63 -14.90
N LEU A 283 14.96 13.16 -13.83
CA LEU A 283 15.08 12.62 -12.49
C LEU A 283 14.42 11.24 -12.34
N LEU A 284 13.23 11.02 -12.93
CA LEU A 284 12.60 9.71 -12.97
C LEU A 284 13.45 8.69 -13.75
N THR A 285 14.09 9.13 -14.84
CA THR A 285 15.00 8.29 -15.62
C THR A 285 16.23 7.89 -14.80
N ALA A 286 16.86 8.84 -14.11
CA ALA A 286 17.97 8.57 -13.20
C ALA A 286 17.54 7.67 -12.03
N ALA A 287 16.35 7.88 -11.45
CA ALA A 287 15.81 7.06 -10.38
C ALA A 287 15.54 5.62 -10.84
N ALA A 288 14.99 5.43 -12.05
CA ALA A 288 14.81 4.12 -12.65
C ALA A 288 16.14 3.37 -12.77
N LEU A 289 17.19 4.05 -13.22
CA LEU A 289 18.53 3.49 -13.29
C LEU A 289 19.09 3.11 -11.92
N VAL A 290 18.87 3.93 -10.88
CA VAL A 290 19.28 3.59 -9.51
C VAL A 290 18.61 2.30 -9.05
N VAL A 291 17.29 2.18 -9.26
CA VAL A 291 16.53 1.00 -8.86
C VAL A 291 17.06 -0.25 -9.58
N ASP A 292 17.32 -0.15 -10.89
CA ASP A 292 17.89 -1.26 -11.67
C ASP A 292 19.32 -1.64 -11.22
N LEU A 293 20.21 -0.66 -11.04
CA LEU A 293 21.58 -0.91 -10.58
C LEU A 293 21.61 -1.52 -9.17
N ALA A 294 20.74 -1.07 -8.28
CA ALA A 294 20.62 -1.62 -6.93
C ALA A 294 20.03 -3.03 -6.92
N ALA A 295 19.02 -3.29 -7.76
CA ALA A 295 18.45 -4.62 -7.95
C ALA A 295 19.50 -5.64 -8.46
N ARG A 296 20.42 -5.19 -9.31
CA ARG A 296 21.51 -6.00 -9.87
C ARG A 296 22.77 -6.06 -9.00
N GLY A 297 22.75 -5.44 -7.81
CA GLY A 297 23.91 -5.37 -6.91
C GLY A 297 25.10 -4.56 -7.46
N ARG A 298 24.88 -3.74 -8.49
CA ARG A 298 25.89 -2.84 -9.08
C ARG A 298 25.99 -1.50 -8.35
N LEU A 299 24.96 -1.17 -7.58
CA LEU A 299 24.93 -0.01 -6.69
C LEU A 299 24.45 -0.48 -5.31
N HIS A 300 25.04 0.05 -4.25
CA HIS A 300 24.71 -0.32 -2.87
C HIS A 300 24.16 0.92 -2.14
N PRO A 301 22.82 1.12 -2.12
CA PRO A 301 22.22 2.24 -1.43
C PRO A 301 22.47 2.13 0.08
N ARG A 302 22.74 3.26 0.75
CA ARG A 302 23.14 3.28 2.18
C ARG A 302 22.09 3.81 3.13
N GLY A 303 20.95 4.24 2.60
CA GLY A 303 19.87 4.83 3.37
C GLY A 303 18.98 3.80 4.04
N THR A 304 18.10 4.28 4.91
CA THR A 304 17.15 3.45 5.68
C THR A 304 16.25 2.60 4.80
N LEU A 305 15.82 3.12 3.65
CA LEU A 305 15.00 2.41 2.65
C LEU A 305 15.83 1.79 1.53
N GLY A 306 17.14 2.05 1.51
CA GLY A 306 18.05 1.60 0.46
C GLY A 306 18.10 0.08 0.29
N ALA A 307 18.08 -0.65 1.40
CA ALA A 307 18.10 -2.11 1.41
C ALA A 307 16.86 -2.76 0.78
N LEU A 308 15.77 -2.01 0.58
CA LEU A 308 14.57 -2.53 -0.09
C LEU A 308 14.78 -2.75 -1.59
N LEU A 309 15.73 -2.03 -2.21
CA LEU A 309 16.03 -2.12 -3.63
C LEU A 309 16.92 -3.32 -3.99
N THR A 310 17.59 -3.89 -3.00
CA THR A 310 18.47 -5.04 -3.20
C THR A 310 17.77 -6.32 -2.73
N ALA A 311 17.98 -7.41 -3.46
CA ALA A 311 17.53 -8.72 -3.00
C ALA A 311 18.13 -9.00 -1.61
N PRO A 312 17.31 -9.46 -0.63
CA PRO A 312 17.85 -9.82 0.67
C PRO A 312 18.92 -10.90 0.49
N GLY A 313 20.06 -10.74 1.17
CA GLY A 313 21.05 -11.82 1.25
C GLY A 313 20.44 -13.04 1.95
N PRO A 314 21.01 -14.24 1.75
CA PRO A 314 20.60 -15.40 2.52
C PRO A 314 20.71 -15.07 4.02
N GLU A 315 19.62 -15.26 4.74
CA GLU A 315 19.59 -15.08 6.19
C GLU A 315 20.64 -16.01 6.81
N GLN A 316 21.47 -15.51 7.72
CA GLN A 316 22.40 -16.36 8.44
C GLN A 316 21.59 -17.28 9.36
N VAL A 317 21.47 -18.52 8.93
CA VAL A 317 20.85 -19.61 9.67
C VAL A 317 21.92 -20.25 10.56
N TYR A 318 21.66 -20.42 11.87
CA TYR A 318 22.63 -21.03 12.77
C TYR A 318 22.71 -22.54 12.51
N PRO A 319 23.89 -23.18 12.68
CA PRO A 319 24.00 -24.64 12.60
C PRO A 319 23.03 -25.32 13.56
N GLY A 320 22.04 -26.03 13.04
CA GLY A 320 20.98 -26.70 13.82
C GLY A 320 19.57 -26.14 13.59
N ASP A 321 19.44 -25.00 12.93
CA ASP A 321 18.14 -24.51 12.49
C ASP A 321 17.58 -25.42 11.38
N VAL A 322 16.31 -25.78 11.52
CA VAL A 322 15.61 -26.62 10.54
C VAL A 322 15.49 -25.84 9.24
N PRO A 323 15.84 -26.41 8.06
CA PRO A 323 15.68 -25.72 6.79
C PRO A 323 14.27 -25.16 6.68
N TYR A 324 14.14 -23.88 6.31
CA TYR A 324 12.85 -23.28 6.01
C TYR A 324 12.16 -24.13 4.94
N GLN A 325 11.20 -24.95 5.35
CA GLN A 325 10.26 -25.56 4.44
C GLN A 325 9.22 -24.48 4.15
N PRO A 326 9.12 -23.97 2.91
CA PRO A 326 8.05 -23.06 2.55
C PRO A 326 6.74 -23.77 2.90
N ARG A 327 6.06 -23.29 3.95
CA ARG A 327 4.71 -23.74 4.23
C ARG A 327 3.92 -23.47 2.94
N PRO A 328 3.22 -24.47 2.37
CA PRO A 328 2.33 -24.20 1.24
C PRO A 328 1.47 -23.02 1.65
N SER A 329 1.46 -21.99 0.81
CA SER A 329 0.77 -20.72 1.04
C SER A 329 -0.70 -21.01 1.35
N ARG A 330 -1.01 -21.18 2.64
CA ARG A 330 -2.37 -21.17 3.14
C ARG A 330 -2.82 -19.72 3.03
N PRO A 331 -3.97 -19.45 2.38
CA PRO A 331 -4.51 -18.10 2.33
C PRO A 331 -4.61 -17.59 3.77
N ARG A 332 -3.89 -16.52 4.07
CA ARG A 332 -4.03 -15.82 5.34
C ARG A 332 -5.43 -15.21 5.32
N PRO A 333 -6.30 -15.52 6.29
CA PRO A 333 -7.60 -14.86 6.34
C PRO A 333 -7.37 -13.34 6.41
N PRO A 334 -8.17 -12.55 5.67
CA PRO A 334 -8.06 -11.09 5.65
C PRO A 334 -8.14 -10.52 7.07
N GLY A 335 -7.37 -9.47 7.35
CA GLY A 335 -7.40 -8.83 8.66
C GLY A 335 -8.78 -8.20 8.89
N LEU A 336 -9.20 -8.04 10.15
CA LEU A 336 -10.51 -7.41 10.48
C LEU A 336 -10.71 -6.01 9.83
N ALA A 337 -9.62 -5.33 9.46
CA ALA A 337 -9.64 -4.05 8.75
C ALA A 337 -10.02 -4.15 7.25
N ASP A 338 -9.94 -5.34 6.66
CA ASP A 338 -10.25 -5.64 5.26
C ASP A 338 -11.73 -6.00 5.05
N LEU A 339 -12.50 -6.20 6.12
CA LEU A 339 -13.89 -6.64 6.07
C LEU A 339 -14.84 -5.45 5.93
N ARG A 340 -14.96 -4.92 4.71
CA ARG A 340 -15.93 -3.84 4.40
C ARG A 340 -17.23 -4.34 3.77
N ARG A 341 -17.42 -5.65 3.54
CA ARG A 341 -18.67 -6.20 2.98
C ARG A 341 -19.36 -7.21 3.91
N PRO A 342 -20.70 -7.15 4.08
CA PRO A 342 -21.46 -8.10 4.89
C PRO A 342 -21.35 -9.56 4.43
N VAL A 343 -21.17 -9.80 3.13
CA VAL A 343 -21.04 -11.15 2.56
C VAL A 343 -19.66 -11.75 2.83
N GLU A 344 -18.61 -10.93 2.77
CA GLU A 344 -17.23 -11.35 3.08
C GLU A 344 -17.05 -11.62 4.58
N PHE A 345 -17.75 -10.87 5.44
CA PHE A 345 -17.82 -11.15 6.87
C PHE A 345 -18.52 -12.50 7.17
N ALA A 346 -19.64 -12.80 6.50
CA ALA A 346 -20.34 -14.08 6.70
C ALA A 346 -19.51 -15.29 6.22
N VAL A 347 -18.79 -15.15 5.10
CA VAL A 347 -17.87 -16.18 4.62
C VAL A 347 -16.70 -16.34 5.58
N LEU A 348 -16.09 -15.24 6.04
CA LEU A 348 -15.01 -15.31 7.03
C LEU A 348 -15.48 -15.95 8.35
N VAL A 349 -16.67 -15.62 8.84
CA VAL A 349 -17.23 -16.23 10.04
C VAL A 349 -17.45 -17.72 9.83
N ALA A 350 -17.97 -18.14 8.67
CA ALA A 350 -18.14 -19.56 8.34
C ALA A 350 -16.78 -20.30 8.22
N GLU A 351 -15.78 -19.68 7.61
CA GLU A 351 -14.41 -20.20 7.53
C GLU A 351 -13.74 -20.28 8.89
N LEU A 352 -13.96 -19.29 9.75
CA LEU A 352 -13.46 -19.25 11.12
C LEU A 352 -14.15 -20.32 11.98
N GLU A 353 -15.45 -20.51 11.83
CA GLU A 353 -16.19 -21.59 12.49
C GLU A 353 -15.67 -22.97 12.08
N ASP A 354 -15.40 -23.19 10.79
CA ASP A 354 -14.80 -24.44 10.30
C ASP A 354 -13.37 -24.63 10.81
N ALA A 355 -12.57 -23.56 10.85
CA ALA A 355 -11.21 -23.59 11.36
C ALA A 355 -11.16 -23.88 12.88
N VAL A 356 -12.07 -23.29 13.66
CA VAL A 356 -12.21 -23.57 15.11
C VAL A 356 -12.58 -25.03 15.38
N ARG A 357 -13.33 -25.68 14.46
CA ARG A 357 -13.68 -27.11 14.57
C ARG A 357 -12.52 -28.05 14.25
N THR A 358 -11.52 -27.58 13.50
CA THR A 358 -10.48 -28.44 12.91
C THR A 358 -9.05 -28.12 13.38
N ASP A 359 -8.81 -26.94 13.95
CA ASP A 359 -7.50 -26.48 14.42
C ASP A 359 -7.52 -25.94 15.87
N ALA A 360 -6.77 -26.60 16.75
CA ALA A 360 -6.66 -26.26 18.16
C ALA A 360 -6.01 -24.88 18.39
N GLU A 361 -5.09 -24.48 17.51
CA GLU A 361 -4.41 -23.18 17.61
C GLU A 361 -5.39 -22.04 17.32
N THR A 362 -6.15 -22.17 16.24
CA THR A 362 -7.18 -21.21 15.84
C THR A 362 -8.27 -21.11 16.90
N ALA A 363 -8.75 -22.23 17.43
CA ALA A 363 -9.69 -22.27 18.55
C ALA A 363 -9.21 -21.45 19.76
N ARG A 364 -7.94 -21.60 20.14
CA ARG A 364 -7.34 -20.84 21.25
C ARG A 364 -7.22 -19.35 20.95
N GLN A 365 -6.85 -18.97 19.72
CA GLN A 365 -6.76 -17.57 19.31
C GLN A 365 -8.13 -16.88 19.29
N VAL A 366 -9.16 -17.58 18.79
CA VAL A 366 -10.54 -17.07 18.79
C VAL A 366 -11.05 -16.88 20.21
N LEU A 367 -10.85 -17.86 21.11
CA LEU A 367 -11.21 -17.69 22.52
C LEU A 367 -10.46 -16.51 23.15
N GLY A 368 -9.16 -16.38 22.89
CA GLY A 368 -8.35 -15.25 23.36
C GLY A 368 -8.84 -13.89 22.87
N PHE A 369 -9.38 -13.83 21.64
CA PHE A 369 -10.01 -12.64 21.09
C PHE A 369 -11.35 -12.30 21.79
N LEU A 370 -12.21 -13.30 22.00
CA LEU A 370 -13.54 -13.11 22.61
C LEU A 370 -13.45 -12.58 24.05
N ILE A 371 -12.45 -13.03 24.81
CA ILE A 371 -12.25 -12.64 26.22
C ILE A 371 -11.37 -11.39 26.38
N HIS A 372 -10.88 -10.79 25.29
CA HIS A 372 -9.89 -9.71 25.37
C HIS A 372 -10.36 -8.50 26.18
N ASN A 373 -11.64 -8.13 26.06
CA ASN A 373 -12.22 -6.97 26.74
C ASN A 373 -12.77 -7.28 28.14
N ASP A 374 -13.00 -8.55 28.46
CA ASP A 374 -13.44 -9.01 29.79
C ASP A 374 -12.78 -10.37 30.09
N PRO A 375 -11.59 -10.36 30.73
CA PRO A 375 -10.84 -11.57 31.03
C PRO A 375 -11.30 -12.23 32.34
N SER A 376 -12.51 -11.97 32.83
CA SER A 376 -13.02 -12.62 34.05
C SER A 376 -13.20 -14.13 33.85
N PRO A 377 -12.95 -14.97 34.88
CA PRO A 377 -13.15 -16.42 34.78
C PRO A 377 -14.57 -16.82 34.35
N ALA A 378 -15.58 -16.06 34.80
CA ALA A 378 -16.98 -16.31 34.44
C ALA A 378 -17.28 -16.01 32.96
N ASN A 379 -16.74 -14.92 32.41
CA ASN A 379 -16.88 -14.62 30.98
C ASN A 379 -16.11 -15.66 30.15
N PHE A 380 -14.94 -16.04 30.61
CA PHE A 380 -14.10 -17.04 29.98
C PHE A 380 -14.77 -18.42 29.87
N ASP A 381 -15.34 -18.94 30.96
CA ASP A 381 -16.05 -20.22 30.96
C ASP A 381 -17.26 -20.15 30.02
N ARG A 382 -17.99 -19.02 30.03
CA ARG A 382 -19.12 -18.79 29.14
C ARG A 382 -18.71 -18.81 27.66
N GLU A 383 -17.65 -18.11 27.26
CA GLU A 383 -17.19 -18.08 25.87
C GLU A 383 -16.62 -19.43 25.42
N ARG A 384 -15.92 -20.16 26.31
CA ARG A 384 -15.45 -21.53 26.03
C ARG A 384 -16.62 -22.47 25.77
N GLU A 385 -17.62 -22.48 26.63
CA GLU A 385 -18.81 -23.34 26.47
C GLU A 385 -19.62 -22.97 25.22
N LEU A 386 -19.69 -21.68 24.86
CA LEU A 386 -20.29 -21.24 23.61
C LEU A 386 -19.55 -21.78 22.38
N LEU A 387 -18.22 -21.74 22.36
CA LEU A 387 -17.42 -22.31 21.26
C LEU A 387 -17.57 -23.83 21.17
N ILE A 388 -17.62 -24.53 22.31
CA ILE A 388 -17.89 -25.97 22.34
C ILE A 388 -19.28 -26.25 21.75
N ALA A 389 -20.29 -25.46 22.12
CA ALA A 389 -21.64 -25.59 21.60
C ALA A 389 -21.75 -25.33 20.08
N THR A 390 -20.86 -24.52 19.50
CA THR A 390 -20.79 -24.25 18.05
C THR A 390 -19.93 -25.26 17.28
N GLY A 391 -19.36 -26.26 17.97
CA GLY A 391 -18.70 -27.42 17.39
C GLY A 391 -17.20 -27.52 17.65
N MET A 392 -16.60 -26.60 18.42
CA MET A 392 -15.19 -26.71 18.82
C MET A 392 -14.96 -27.97 19.67
N PRO A 393 -14.00 -28.84 19.32
CA PRO A 393 -13.65 -29.99 20.16
C PRO A 393 -13.15 -29.55 21.56
N PRO A 394 -13.69 -30.09 22.66
CA PRO A 394 -13.29 -29.68 24.02
C PRO A 394 -11.79 -29.85 24.33
N HIS A 395 -11.14 -30.81 23.67
CA HIS A 395 -9.72 -31.09 23.86
C HIS A 395 -8.79 -30.08 23.17
N PHE A 396 -9.30 -29.15 22.36
CA PHE A 396 -8.49 -28.08 21.75
C PHE A 396 -8.08 -27.03 22.77
N VAL A 397 -8.90 -26.85 23.82
CA VAL A 397 -8.68 -25.85 24.86
C VAL A 397 -9.02 -26.44 26.23
N GLN A 398 -8.02 -27.05 26.85
CA GLN A 398 -8.15 -27.77 28.11
C GLN A 398 -7.74 -26.90 29.29
N THR A 399 -8.53 -26.95 30.35
CA THR A 399 -8.23 -26.31 31.63
C THR A 399 -7.08 -27.04 32.33
N ARG A 400 -6.40 -26.35 33.24
CA ARG A 400 -5.37 -26.94 34.10
C ARG A 400 -5.84 -28.23 34.77
N THR A 401 -7.04 -28.24 35.34
CA THR A 401 -7.59 -29.43 36.01
C THR A 401 -7.85 -30.60 35.04
N GLU A 402 -8.24 -30.33 33.79
CA GLU A 402 -8.41 -31.38 32.78
C GLU A 402 -7.06 -31.98 32.38
N ILE A 403 -6.01 -31.17 32.25
CA ILE A 403 -4.65 -31.63 31.96
C ILE A 403 -4.04 -32.39 33.13
N GLU A 404 -4.21 -31.91 34.37
CA GLU A 404 -3.76 -32.60 35.58
C GLU A 404 -4.34 -34.01 35.64
N ARG A 405 -5.63 -34.18 35.31
CA ARG A 405 -6.28 -35.48 35.23
C ARG A 405 -5.70 -36.35 34.11
N LEU A 406 -5.43 -35.78 32.93
CA LEU A 406 -4.83 -36.53 31.82
C LEU A 406 -3.41 -36.99 32.13
N LEU A 407 -2.58 -36.13 32.72
CA LEU A 407 -1.23 -36.47 33.13
C LEU A 407 -1.22 -37.52 34.25
N ALA A 408 -2.15 -37.44 35.22
CA ALA A 408 -2.32 -38.48 36.22
C ALA A 408 -2.74 -39.83 35.60
N LEU A 409 -3.56 -39.83 34.54
CA LEU A 409 -3.92 -41.03 33.79
C LEU A 409 -2.73 -41.61 33.00
N TYR A 410 -1.76 -40.78 32.60
CA TYR A 410 -0.50 -41.23 32.02
C TYR A 410 0.52 -41.75 33.07
N GLY A 411 0.19 -41.70 34.36
CA GLY A 411 0.96 -42.31 35.44
C GLY A 411 1.99 -41.38 36.12
N TYR A 412 1.95 -40.07 35.88
CA TYR A 412 2.84 -39.11 36.56
C TYR A 412 2.33 -38.74 37.96
N GLU A 413 3.25 -38.44 38.88
CA GLU A 413 2.89 -38.08 40.26
C GLU A 413 2.36 -36.64 40.36
N SER A 414 1.36 -36.41 41.22
CA SER A 414 0.71 -35.09 41.36
C SER A 414 1.66 -33.94 41.69
N ALA A 415 2.74 -34.21 42.43
CA ALA A 415 3.74 -33.18 42.77
C ALA A 415 4.59 -32.77 41.55
N GLU A 416 4.91 -33.72 40.68
CA GLU A 416 5.67 -33.47 39.45
C GLU A 416 4.81 -32.75 38.42
N ILE A 417 3.54 -33.16 38.29
CA ILE A 417 2.55 -32.50 37.43
C ILE A 417 2.38 -31.02 37.82
N ASP A 418 2.19 -30.73 39.11
CA ASP A 418 1.96 -29.35 39.57
C ASP A 418 3.18 -28.45 39.33
N SER A 419 4.38 -28.97 39.57
CA SER A 419 5.63 -28.26 39.28
C SER A 419 5.78 -27.99 37.78
N ALA A 420 5.59 -29.02 36.94
CA ALA A 420 5.73 -28.91 35.49
C ALA A 420 4.73 -27.93 34.88
N LEU A 421 3.46 -27.96 35.31
CA LEU A 421 2.43 -27.03 34.82
C LEU A 421 2.72 -25.59 35.26
N THR A 422 3.20 -25.40 36.48
CA THR A 422 3.53 -24.07 37.01
C THR A 422 4.72 -23.46 36.26
N ASP A 423 5.77 -24.24 35.99
CA ASP A 423 6.92 -23.79 35.23
C ASP A 423 6.57 -23.54 33.75
N PHE A 424 5.80 -24.45 33.14
CA PHE A 424 5.33 -24.31 31.76
C PHE A 424 4.47 -23.05 31.57
N THR A 425 3.61 -22.73 32.53
CA THR A 425 2.80 -21.50 32.51
C THR A 425 3.67 -20.25 32.68
N ARG A 426 4.70 -20.31 33.52
CA ARG A 426 5.63 -19.17 33.76
C ARG A 426 6.49 -18.85 32.54
N GLU A 427 6.86 -19.85 31.75
CA GLU A 427 7.68 -19.70 30.56
C GLU A 427 6.93 -19.13 29.35
N ARG A 428 5.59 -19.23 29.32
CA ARG A 428 4.77 -18.66 28.24
C ARG A 428 4.83 -17.12 28.25
N ARG A 429 5.60 -16.54 27.33
CA ARG A 429 5.59 -15.10 27.07
C ARG A 429 4.38 -14.71 26.23
N GLY A 430 3.63 -13.69 26.67
CA GLY A 430 2.58 -13.04 25.87
C GLY A 430 1.13 -13.42 26.20
N LEU A 431 0.89 -14.34 27.14
CA LEU A 431 -0.45 -14.66 27.66
C LEU A 431 -0.53 -14.25 29.14
N HIS A 432 -1.57 -13.49 29.50
CA HIS A 432 -1.83 -13.03 30.87
C HIS A 432 -3.26 -13.40 31.29
N GLY A 433 -3.48 -13.62 32.59
CA GLY A 433 -4.79 -13.96 33.13
C GLY A 433 -5.21 -15.42 32.89
N PRO A 434 -6.53 -15.74 32.88
CA PRO A 434 -7.04 -17.11 32.79
C PRO A 434 -6.60 -17.87 31.52
N ALA A 435 -6.31 -17.14 30.43
CA ALA A 435 -5.84 -17.72 29.17
C ALA A 435 -4.45 -18.38 29.27
N ALA A 436 -3.63 -17.99 30.26
CA ALA A 436 -2.34 -18.63 30.52
C ALA A 436 -2.49 -20.04 31.14
N GLN A 437 -3.68 -20.38 31.66
CA GLN A 437 -3.98 -21.66 32.31
C GLN A 437 -4.66 -22.67 31.37
N LEU A 438 -4.60 -22.42 30.06
CA LEU A 438 -5.12 -23.30 29.02
C LEU A 438 -4.02 -24.03 28.29
N PHE A 439 -4.33 -25.26 27.92
CA PHE A 439 -3.40 -26.17 27.29
C PHE A 439 -4.04 -26.75 26.03
N SER A 440 -3.27 -26.77 24.95
CA SER A 440 -3.61 -27.48 23.72
C SER A 440 -3.13 -28.93 23.76
N PRO A 441 -3.53 -29.77 22.79
CA PRO A 441 -2.95 -31.10 22.64
C PRO A 441 -1.42 -31.10 22.48
N ASP A 442 -0.87 -30.09 21.81
CA ASP A 442 0.59 -29.93 21.68
C ASP A 442 1.25 -29.57 23.01
N ASP A 443 0.59 -28.77 23.84
CA ASP A 443 1.07 -28.45 25.20
C ASP A 443 1.12 -29.74 26.05
N LEU A 444 0.12 -30.61 25.93
CA LEU A 444 0.11 -31.92 26.60
C LEU A 444 1.28 -32.81 26.14
N VAL A 445 1.57 -32.86 24.84
CA VAL A 445 2.72 -33.60 24.30
C VAL A 445 4.04 -33.05 24.85
N GLN A 446 4.19 -31.73 24.90
CA GLN A 446 5.39 -31.09 25.45
C GLN A 446 5.53 -31.33 26.97
N LEU A 447 4.44 -31.29 27.72
CA LEU A 447 4.42 -31.59 29.14
C LEU A 447 4.81 -33.04 29.41
N CYS A 448 4.25 -33.99 28.66
CA CYS A 448 4.67 -35.40 28.72
C CYS A 448 6.17 -35.55 28.36
N ALA A 449 6.66 -34.86 27.34
CA ALA A 449 8.08 -34.93 26.97
C ALA A 449 9.01 -34.34 28.04
N ARG A 450 8.53 -33.38 28.84
CA ARG A 450 9.27 -32.80 29.97
C ARG A 450 9.26 -33.71 31.20
N LEU A 451 8.13 -34.31 31.52
CA LEU A 451 7.98 -35.23 32.65
C LEU A 451 8.71 -36.58 32.45
N ASN A 452 9.05 -36.93 31.20
CA ASN A 452 9.85 -38.11 30.87
C ASN A 452 11.38 -37.87 30.86
N ARG A 453 11.84 -36.66 31.20
CA ARG A 453 13.27 -36.34 31.37
C ARG A 453 13.62 -36.33 32.84
#